data_AF-A0A968VTE7-F1
#
_entry.id   AF-A0A968VTE7-F1
#
_cell.length_a   1.000
_cell.length_b   1.000
_cell.length_c   1.000
_cell.angle_alpha   90.00
_cell.angle_beta   90.00
_cell.angle_gamma   90.00
#
_symmetry.space_group_name_H-M   'P 1'
#
loop_
_entity.id
_entity.type
_entity.pdbx_description
1 polymer ?
#
loop_
_entity_poly.entity_id
_entity_poly.type
_entity_poly.pdbx_seq_one_letter_code
_entity_poly.pdbx_strand_id
1 'polypeptide(L)'
;MQKIETFSANSDDLLWEISELAGHYHVTCLHAGLGLAGSGFALLKETAKKKAFAELNERFIVDQLNSSDAKSEWVLNFDESCSGFAVGYTKSKAVLRAVCEGSERWALSKWVDEHFALEEVSFVTTSPVAAAIRHFFTGFSVYKNEVPVMLDNNVLKVQIAVALGWSDKGVFAGYGSKLNLEDAMDHAFVEALRNFLIYRNQRERSSFPYNRIKFFAENKDVALEVLCKSKRAMSQLPVLKLLKAEQFGDLWIARAVFDGWTPWQRESISRFLY
;
A
#
# COMPACT_ATOMS: atom_id res chain seq x y z
N MET A 1 11.13 -18.49 -14.87
CA MET A 1 9.87 -19.24 -15.09
C MET A 1 9.13 -19.25 -13.75
N GLN A 2 8.01 -18.52 -13.65
CA GLN A 2 7.30 -18.31 -12.39
C GLN A 2 6.43 -19.54 -12.09
N LYS A 3 6.64 -20.21 -10.96
CA LYS A 3 5.79 -21.33 -10.54
C LYS A 3 4.57 -20.73 -9.83
N ILE A 4 3.39 -20.82 -10.46
CA ILE A 4 2.12 -20.43 -9.87
C ILE A 4 1.47 -21.71 -9.37
N GLU A 5 1.35 -21.84 -8.05
CA GLU A 5 0.60 -22.94 -7.43
C GLU A 5 -0.71 -22.38 -6.90
N THR A 6 -1.82 -22.74 -7.53
CA THR A 6 -3.19 -22.48 -7.04
C THR A 6 -3.62 -23.62 -6.14
N PHE A 7 -4.03 -23.30 -4.91
CA PHE A 7 -4.60 -24.27 -3.97
C PHE A 7 -6.02 -23.83 -3.60
N SER A 8 -7.01 -24.71 -3.82
CA SER A 8 -8.32 -24.59 -3.18
C SER A 8 -8.28 -25.40 -1.89
N ALA A 9 -8.42 -24.74 -0.73
CA ALA A 9 -8.64 -25.45 0.52
C ALA A 9 -10.13 -25.72 0.67
N ASN A 10 -10.51 -26.99 0.77
CA ASN A 10 -11.89 -27.41 1.03
C ASN A 10 -12.26 -27.11 2.49
N SER A 11 -12.95 -25.98 2.73
CA SER A 11 -14.00 -25.81 3.76
C SER A 11 -14.62 -24.42 3.78
N ASP A 12 -13.98 -23.39 3.20
CA ASP A 12 -14.40 -22.00 3.33
C ASP A 12 -14.15 -21.29 1.99
N ASP A 13 -14.91 -20.25 1.65
CA ASP A 13 -14.92 -19.51 0.35
C ASP A 13 -13.58 -18.82 -0.04
N LEU A 14 -12.44 -19.33 0.41
CA LEU A 14 -11.11 -18.77 0.25
C LEU A 14 -10.29 -19.50 -0.84
N LEU A 15 -9.86 -18.74 -1.85
CA LEU A 15 -8.94 -19.20 -2.89
C LEU A 15 -7.54 -18.64 -2.64
N TRP A 16 -6.52 -19.49 -2.75
CA TRP A 16 -5.12 -19.11 -2.55
C TRP A 16 -4.32 -19.19 -3.84
N GLU A 17 -3.64 -18.10 -4.19
CA GLU A 17 -2.66 -18.05 -5.26
C GLU A 17 -1.28 -17.79 -4.67
N ILE A 18 -0.32 -18.66 -4.98
CA ILE A 18 1.04 -18.57 -4.45
C ILE A 18 2.03 -18.55 -5.60
N SER A 19 2.95 -17.60 -5.55
CA SER A 19 4.06 -17.47 -6.51
C SER A 19 5.34 -17.10 -5.78
N GLU A 20 6.48 -17.34 -6.43
CA GLU A 20 7.80 -17.00 -5.90
C GLU A 20 8.49 -15.95 -6.79
N LEU A 21 9.18 -15.01 -6.14
CA LEU A 21 9.94 -13.93 -6.76
C LEU A 21 11.20 -13.67 -5.92
N ALA A 22 12.39 -13.85 -6.49
CA ALA A 22 13.67 -13.56 -5.82
C ALA A 22 13.83 -14.24 -4.43
N GLY A 23 13.42 -15.50 -4.30
CA GLY A 23 13.45 -16.21 -3.02
C GLY A 23 12.41 -15.76 -1.99
N HIS A 24 11.46 -14.92 -2.40
CA HIS A 24 10.30 -14.50 -1.61
C HIS A 24 9.02 -15.10 -2.16
N TYR A 25 8.05 -15.34 -1.27
CA TYR A 25 6.71 -15.77 -1.63
C TYR A 25 5.77 -14.58 -1.70
N HIS A 26 5.03 -14.49 -2.80
CA HIS A 26 3.85 -13.65 -2.94
C HIS A 26 2.61 -14.54 -2.88
N VAL A 27 1.72 -14.23 -1.94
CA VAL A 27 0.49 -14.97 -1.69
C VAL A 27 -0.68 -14.02 -1.83
N THR A 28 -1.70 -14.41 -2.59
CA THR A 28 -3.00 -13.74 -2.64
C THR A 28 -4.05 -14.67 -2.06
N CYS A 29 -4.91 -14.14 -1.18
CA CYS A 29 -6.05 -14.83 -0.61
C CYS A 29 -7.32 -14.11 -1.08
N LEU A 30 -8.21 -14.81 -1.78
CA LEU A 30 -9.45 -14.25 -2.33
C LEU A 30 -10.63 -14.84 -1.58
N HIS A 31 -11.58 -14.00 -1.16
CA HIS A 31 -12.88 -14.46 -0.70
C HIS A 31 -13.88 -14.45 -1.86
N ALA A 32 -14.19 -15.62 -2.40
CA ALA A 32 -15.00 -15.79 -3.61
C ALA A 32 -16.39 -15.15 -3.51
N GLY A 33 -17.03 -15.26 -2.34
CA GLY A 33 -18.38 -14.69 -2.11
C GLY A 33 -18.46 -13.17 -1.97
N LEU A 34 -17.34 -12.49 -1.64
CA LEU A 34 -17.33 -11.05 -1.34
C LEU A 34 -16.48 -10.23 -2.32
N GLY A 35 -15.75 -10.90 -3.22
CA GLY A 35 -14.81 -10.24 -4.13
C GLY A 35 -13.64 -9.54 -3.42
N LEU A 36 -13.41 -9.84 -2.14
CA LEU A 36 -12.31 -9.29 -1.35
C LEU A 36 -11.03 -10.08 -1.60
N ALA A 37 -9.90 -9.38 -1.57
CA ALA A 37 -8.58 -9.96 -1.78
C ALA A 37 -7.60 -9.39 -0.76
N GLY A 38 -6.82 -10.25 -0.11
CA GLY A 38 -5.65 -9.86 0.66
C GLY A 38 -4.38 -10.38 0.02
N SER A 39 -3.27 -9.65 0.17
CA SER A 39 -1.98 -9.97 -0.42
C SER A 39 -0.88 -10.01 0.64
N GLY A 40 0.15 -10.82 0.40
CA GLY A 40 1.22 -11.01 1.35
C GLY A 40 2.53 -11.34 0.66
N PHE A 41 3.58 -10.60 1.02
CA PHE A 41 4.93 -10.82 0.52
C PHE A 41 5.91 -11.07 1.67
N ALA A 42 6.65 -12.18 1.62
CA ALA A 42 7.67 -12.50 2.63
C ALA A 42 8.64 -13.59 2.15
N LEU A 43 9.83 -13.66 2.77
CA LEU A 43 10.79 -14.76 2.57
C LEU A 43 10.22 -16.14 2.88
N LEU A 44 9.33 -16.25 3.86
CA LEU A 44 8.71 -17.50 4.27
C LEU A 44 7.26 -17.57 3.78
N LYS A 45 6.90 -18.67 3.10
CA LYS A 45 5.55 -18.93 2.56
C LYS A 45 4.44 -18.74 3.61
N GLU A 46 4.63 -19.28 4.81
CA GLU A 46 3.64 -19.15 5.89
C GLU A 46 3.51 -17.71 6.41
N THR A 47 4.59 -16.93 6.40
CA THR A 47 4.53 -15.51 6.74
C THR A 47 3.78 -14.72 5.66
N ALA A 48 4.00 -15.04 4.38
CA ALA A 48 3.26 -14.43 3.27
C ALA A 48 1.76 -14.77 3.36
N LYS A 49 1.39 -16.02 3.66
CA LYS A 49 0.00 -16.43 3.91
C LYS A 49 -0.63 -15.67 5.06
N LYS A 50 0.06 -15.54 6.20
CA LYS A 50 -0.43 -14.77 7.36
C LYS A 50 -0.69 -13.30 7.02
N LYS A 51 0.19 -12.67 6.22
CA LYS A 51 -0.01 -11.29 5.75
C LYS A 51 -1.22 -11.17 4.83
N ALA A 52 -1.35 -12.07 3.85
CA ALA A 52 -2.50 -12.09 2.94
C ALA A 52 -3.82 -12.29 3.68
N PHE A 53 -3.84 -13.20 4.66
CA PHE A 53 -5.01 -13.42 5.51
C PHE A 53 -5.34 -12.20 6.37
N ALA A 54 -4.33 -11.54 6.97
CA ALA A 54 -4.53 -10.35 7.77
C ALA A 54 -5.11 -9.19 6.94
N GLU A 55 -4.60 -8.95 5.73
CA GLU A 55 -5.15 -7.93 4.81
C GLU A 55 -6.59 -8.26 4.39
N LEU A 56 -6.91 -9.54 4.14
CA LEU A 56 -8.28 -9.96 3.83
C LEU A 56 -9.24 -9.69 5.01
N ASN A 57 -8.83 -10.03 6.24
CA ASN A 57 -9.63 -9.79 7.44
C ASN A 57 -9.79 -8.29 7.72
N GLU A 58 -8.75 -7.49 7.48
CA GLU A 58 -8.85 -6.03 7.57
C GLU A 58 -9.98 -5.51 6.67
N ARG A 59 -10.00 -5.90 5.40
CA ARG A 59 -11.04 -5.48 4.45
C ARG A 59 -12.43 -5.91 4.91
N PHE A 60 -12.57 -7.13 5.42
CA PHE A 60 -13.82 -7.63 5.95
C PHE A 60 -14.29 -6.82 7.17
N ILE A 61 -13.42 -6.57 8.14
CA ILE A 61 -13.75 -5.78 9.34
C ILE A 61 -14.08 -4.33 8.97
N VAL A 62 -13.32 -3.71 8.06
CA VAL A 62 -13.59 -2.34 7.61
C VAL A 62 -14.95 -2.25 6.91
N ASP A 63 -15.32 -3.22 6.09
CA ASP A 63 -16.64 -3.27 5.43
C ASP A 63 -17.79 -3.37 6.46
N GLN A 64 -17.61 -4.21 7.49
CA GLN A 64 -18.55 -4.29 8.62
C GLN A 64 -18.66 -2.97 9.38
N LEU A 65 -17.52 -2.34 9.70
CA LEU A 65 -17.48 -1.05 10.38
C LEU A 65 -18.16 0.05 9.57
N ASN A 66 -17.95 0.07 8.25
CA ASN A 66 -18.52 1.06 7.34
C ASN A 66 -20.05 0.93 7.22
N SER A 67 -20.59 -0.25 7.50
CA SER A 67 -22.03 -0.55 7.50
C SER A 67 -22.66 -0.46 8.90
N SER A 68 -21.90 -0.06 9.92
CA SER A 68 -22.34 0.00 11.32
C SER A 68 -22.43 1.42 11.87
N ASP A 69 -23.04 1.58 13.04
CA ASP A 69 -23.09 2.84 13.77
C ASP A 69 -21.70 3.31 14.26
N ALA A 70 -20.70 2.41 14.30
CA ALA A 70 -19.33 2.74 14.70
C ALA A 70 -18.56 3.51 13.60
N LYS A 71 -19.13 3.69 12.40
CA LYS A 71 -18.49 4.34 11.24
C LYS A 71 -17.81 5.68 11.61
N SER A 72 -18.47 6.53 12.39
CA SER A 72 -17.93 7.84 12.77
C SER A 72 -16.75 7.76 13.74
N GLU A 73 -16.74 6.78 14.65
CA GLU A 73 -15.65 6.61 15.62
C GLU A 73 -14.34 6.19 14.94
N TRP A 74 -14.48 5.44 13.84
CA TRP A 74 -13.36 5.04 13.01
C TRP A 74 -13.02 6.09 11.95
N VAL A 75 -13.72 7.23 11.87
CA VAL A 75 -13.52 8.28 10.84
C VAL A 75 -13.84 7.78 9.42
N LEU A 76 -14.64 6.72 9.30
CA LEU A 76 -15.10 6.16 8.02
C LEU A 76 -16.15 7.05 7.33
N ASN A 77 -16.80 7.97 8.05
CA ASN A 77 -17.66 9.00 7.46
C ASN A 77 -16.88 10.06 6.66
N PHE A 78 -15.60 10.25 6.97
CA PHE A 78 -14.71 11.11 6.20
C PHE A 78 -13.95 10.29 5.13
N ASP A 79 -13.38 9.15 5.52
CA ASP A 79 -12.65 8.28 4.61
C ASP A 79 -13.12 6.84 4.75
N GLU A 80 -13.95 6.40 3.81
CA GLU A 80 -14.51 5.05 3.73
C GLU A 80 -13.50 3.98 3.28
N SER A 81 -12.27 4.36 2.93
CA SER A 81 -11.26 3.40 2.50
C SER A 81 -10.57 2.68 3.67
N CYS A 82 -9.84 1.61 3.38
CA CYS A 82 -8.96 0.94 4.33
C CYS A 82 -7.68 1.75 4.67
N SER A 83 -7.55 2.99 4.19
CA SER A 83 -6.31 3.76 4.39
C SER A 83 -6.04 4.00 5.87
N GLY A 84 -4.82 3.64 6.28
CA GLY A 84 -4.36 3.79 7.66
C GLY A 84 -4.94 2.74 8.62
N PHE A 85 -5.71 1.76 8.12
CA PHE A 85 -6.04 0.57 8.90
C PHE A 85 -4.87 -0.42 8.90
N ALA A 86 -4.85 -1.26 9.92
CA ALA A 86 -3.98 -2.42 9.99
C ALA A 86 -4.58 -3.49 10.89
N VAL A 87 -4.47 -4.75 10.46
CA VAL A 87 -4.78 -5.91 11.30
C VAL A 87 -3.52 -6.65 11.74
N GLY A 88 -3.52 -7.14 12.99
CA GLY A 88 -2.44 -7.98 13.50
C GLY A 88 -2.84 -8.83 14.70
N TYR A 89 -2.08 -9.89 14.96
CA TYR A 89 -2.30 -10.80 16.10
C TYR A 89 -1.96 -10.17 17.47
N THR A 90 -1.37 -8.98 17.50
CA THR A 90 -1.12 -8.22 18.73
C THR A 90 -1.45 -6.76 18.52
N LYS A 91 -1.97 -6.11 19.56
CA LYS A 91 -2.31 -4.67 19.54
C LYS A 91 -1.14 -3.81 19.07
N SER A 92 0.05 -4.04 19.61
CA SER A 92 1.25 -3.26 19.28
C SER A 92 1.64 -3.35 17.81
N LYS A 93 1.53 -4.54 17.19
CA LYS A 93 1.85 -4.74 15.77
C LYS A 93 0.81 -4.09 14.86
N ALA A 94 -0.48 -4.21 15.21
CA ALA A 94 -1.56 -3.54 14.48
C ALA A 94 -1.38 -2.02 14.55
N VAL A 95 -1.20 -1.45 15.74
CA VAL A 95 -0.96 -0.01 15.95
C VAL A 95 0.25 0.48 15.16
N LEU A 96 1.38 -0.21 15.25
CA LEU A 96 2.60 0.22 14.56
C LEU A 96 2.43 0.18 13.04
N ARG A 97 1.75 -0.85 12.50
CA ARG A 97 1.48 -0.94 11.07
C ARG A 97 0.50 0.14 10.62
N ALA A 98 -0.55 0.41 11.39
CA ALA A 98 -1.51 1.48 11.11
C ALA A 98 -0.82 2.84 11.08
N VAL A 99 0.06 3.12 12.05
CA VAL A 99 0.87 4.35 12.09
C VAL A 99 1.78 4.46 10.87
N CYS A 100 2.47 3.39 10.49
CA CYS A 100 3.29 3.39 9.27
C CYS A 100 2.45 3.73 8.03
N GLU A 101 1.31 3.07 7.85
CA GLU A 101 0.46 3.29 6.68
C GLU A 101 -0.20 4.67 6.69
N GLY A 102 -0.70 5.14 7.83
CA GLY A 102 -1.24 6.51 7.94
C GLY A 102 -0.18 7.57 7.60
N SER A 103 1.07 7.35 8.00
CA SER A 103 2.19 8.26 7.70
C SER A 103 2.54 8.26 6.21
N GLU A 104 2.44 7.10 5.56
CA GLU A 104 2.56 6.96 4.11
C GLU A 104 1.50 7.79 3.39
N ARG A 105 0.23 7.61 3.76
CA ARG A 105 -0.91 8.33 3.17
C ARG A 105 -0.78 9.84 3.33
N TRP A 106 -0.30 10.27 4.50
CA TRP A 106 0.02 11.68 4.78
C TRP A 106 1.14 12.20 3.87
N ALA A 107 2.30 11.53 3.85
CA ALA A 107 3.46 11.97 3.07
C ALA A 107 3.14 12.03 1.57
N LEU A 108 2.38 11.07 1.08
CA LEU A 108 1.92 10.99 -0.30
C LEU A 108 0.92 12.10 -0.65
N SER A 109 0.04 12.48 0.28
CA SER A 109 -0.82 13.66 0.09
C SER A 109 0.00 14.95 0.04
N LYS A 110 0.98 15.11 0.93
CA LYS A 110 1.89 16.27 0.93
C LYS A 110 2.71 16.36 -0.36
N TRP A 111 3.13 15.22 -0.89
CA TRP A 111 3.85 15.15 -2.14
C TRP A 111 3.00 15.65 -3.30
N VAL A 112 1.82 15.07 -3.47
CA VAL A 112 0.96 15.33 -4.63
C VAL A 112 0.25 16.68 -4.53
N ASP A 113 -0.37 16.98 -3.38
CA ASP A 113 -1.30 18.10 -3.24
C ASP A 113 -0.59 19.40 -2.85
N GLU A 114 0.48 19.29 -2.06
CA GLU A 114 1.20 20.45 -1.52
C GLU A 114 2.60 20.63 -2.12
N HIS A 115 2.95 19.77 -3.08
CA HIS A 115 4.18 19.82 -3.88
C HIS A 115 5.46 19.71 -3.04
N PHE A 116 5.40 18.96 -1.94
CA PHE A 116 6.59 18.61 -1.16
C PHE A 116 7.41 17.53 -1.86
N ALA A 117 8.71 17.74 -2.02
CA ALA A 117 9.59 16.77 -2.65
C ALA A 117 9.84 15.55 -1.75
N LEU A 118 9.84 14.37 -2.36
CA LEU A 118 10.48 13.18 -1.83
C LEU A 118 11.92 13.12 -2.35
N GLU A 119 12.85 12.54 -1.59
CA GLU A 119 14.23 12.39 -2.01
C GLU A 119 14.32 11.31 -3.09
N GLU A 120 14.71 11.68 -4.31
CA GLU A 120 15.01 10.71 -5.35
C GLU A 120 16.31 9.98 -5.00
N VAL A 121 16.28 8.65 -5.09
CA VAL A 121 17.43 7.80 -4.87
C VAL A 121 17.76 7.02 -6.13
N SER A 122 19.05 6.80 -6.35
CA SER A 122 19.51 5.91 -7.41
C SER A 122 18.83 4.55 -7.27
N PHE A 123 18.38 3.97 -8.39
CA PHE A 123 17.78 2.64 -8.39
C PHE A 123 18.72 1.66 -7.69
N VAL A 124 18.27 1.15 -6.55
CA VAL A 124 19.08 0.33 -5.66
C VAL A 124 19.12 -1.09 -6.23
N THR A 125 20.14 -1.40 -7.04
CA THR A 125 20.35 -2.76 -7.58
C THR A 125 20.74 -3.79 -6.50
N THR A 126 20.93 -3.37 -5.24
CA THR A 126 21.30 -4.28 -4.15
C THR A 126 20.10 -5.04 -3.57
N SER A 127 18.86 -4.61 -3.82
CA SER A 127 17.69 -5.41 -3.46
C SER A 127 17.51 -6.57 -4.46
N PRO A 128 17.49 -7.84 -4.00
CA PRO A 128 17.19 -8.99 -4.85
C PRO A 128 15.82 -8.88 -5.52
N VAL A 129 14.84 -8.26 -4.83
CA VAL A 129 13.50 -8.01 -5.35
C VAL A 129 13.57 -7.01 -6.50
N ALA A 130 14.22 -5.86 -6.29
CA ALA A 130 14.40 -4.84 -7.32
C ALA A 130 15.08 -5.40 -8.58
N ALA A 131 16.15 -6.18 -8.39
CA ALA A 131 16.86 -6.84 -9.48
C ALA A 131 15.96 -7.82 -10.25
N ALA A 132 15.15 -8.61 -9.53
CA ALA A 132 14.26 -9.57 -10.15
C ALA A 132 13.11 -8.93 -10.92
N ILE A 133 12.62 -7.75 -10.53
CA ILE A 133 11.50 -7.10 -11.23
C ILE A 133 11.92 -6.14 -12.33
N ARG A 134 13.20 -5.76 -12.40
CA ARG A 134 13.70 -4.75 -13.34
C ARG A 134 13.29 -5.00 -14.79
N HIS A 135 13.27 -6.26 -15.21
CA HIS A 135 12.99 -6.66 -16.60
C HIS A 135 11.53 -6.49 -17.04
N PHE A 136 10.60 -6.19 -16.13
CA PHE A 136 9.19 -5.92 -16.48
C PHE A 136 8.96 -4.47 -16.94
N PHE A 137 9.92 -3.58 -16.71
CA PHE A 137 9.79 -2.14 -16.92
C PHE A 137 10.92 -1.62 -17.80
N THR A 138 10.68 -0.53 -18.53
CA THR A 138 11.69 0.15 -19.35
C THR A 138 12.63 1.02 -18.51
N GLY A 139 12.20 1.40 -17.32
CA GLY A 139 12.98 2.15 -16.35
C GLY A 139 12.30 2.21 -14.99
N PHE A 140 13.01 2.77 -14.00
CA PHE A 140 12.48 3.01 -12.66
C PHE A 140 12.88 4.39 -12.16
N SER A 141 11.97 5.02 -11.43
CA SER A 141 12.27 6.14 -10.52
C SER A 141 11.94 5.69 -9.10
N VAL A 142 12.82 6.00 -8.16
CA VAL A 142 12.69 5.55 -6.76
C VAL A 142 12.84 6.76 -5.86
N TYR A 143 11.91 6.90 -4.92
CA TYR A 143 11.89 8.00 -3.97
C TYR A 143 11.79 7.47 -2.55
N LYS A 144 12.35 8.23 -1.61
CA LYS A 144 12.18 7.97 -0.18
C LYS A 144 11.88 9.24 0.58
N ASN A 145 11.37 9.05 1.80
CA ASN A 145 11.29 10.09 2.81
C ASN A 145 11.32 9.46 4.20
N GLU A 146 11.78 10.23 5.19
CA GLU A 146 11.68 9.88 6.60
C GLU A 146 10.65 10.79 7.25
N VAL A 147 9.60 10.19 7.79
CA VAL A 147 8.50 10.91 8.45
C VAL A 147 8.62 10.69 9.97
N PRO A 148 9.02 11.71 10.74
CA PRO A 148 9.01 11.64 12.19
C PRO A 148 7.57 11.74 12.72
N VAL A 149 7.17 10.76 13.54
CA VAL A 149 5.84 10.66 14.14
C VAL A 149 5.97 10.55 15.65
N MET A 150 5.23 11.37 16.39
CA MET A 150 5.11 11.23 17.84
C MET A 150 4.10 10.13 18.18
N LEU A 151 4.54 9.09 18.89
CA LEU A 151 3.69 8.03 19.45
C LEU A 151 4.10 7.76 20.90
N ASP A 152 3.18 7.92 21.85
CA ASP A 152 3.42 7.70 23.29
C ASP A 152 4.69 8.39 23.82
N ASN A 153 4.85 9.68 23.48
CA ASN A 153 6.02 10.51 23.80
C ASN A 153 7.36 10.07 23.16
N ASN A 154 7.34 9.13 22.22
CA ASN A 154 8.51 8.69 21.46
C ASN A 154 8.42 9.18 20.01
N VAL A 155 9.56 9.55 19.44
CA VAL A 155 9.67 9.87 18.00
C VAL A 155 9.95 8.58 17.25
N LEU A 156 8.98 8.13 16.46
CA LEU A 156 9.16 7.06 15.47
C LEU A 156 9.57 7.67 14.13
N LYS A 157 10.60 7.11 13.50
CA LYS A 157 11.04 7.49 12.16
C LYS A 157 10.48 6.51 11.14
N VAL A 158 9.34 6.84 10.57
CA VAL A 158 8.71 6.00 9.54
C VAL A 158 9.39 6.27 8.20
N GLN A 159 9.96 5.23 7.62
CA GLN A 159 10.55 5.25 6.28
C GLN A 159 9.43 5.05 5.26
N ILE A 160 9.31 6.01 4.33
CA ILE A 160 8.40 5.96 3.19
C ILE A 160 9.23 5.70 1.95
N ALA A 161 8.81 4.74 1.14
CA ALA A 161 9.41 4.37 -0.13
C ALA A 161 8.35 4.43 -1.23
N VAL A 162 8.74 4.95 -2.39
CA VAL A 162 7.93 4.97 -3.60
C VAL A 162 8.77 4.39 -4.74
N ALA A 163 8.23 3.38 -5.41
CA ALA A 163 8.82 2.83 -6.63
C ALA A 163 7.88 3.08 -7.80
N LEU A 164 8.40 3.72 -8.86
CA LEU A 164 7.67 3.98 -10.10
C LEU A 164 8.28 3.16 -11.22
N GLY A 165 7.61 2.09 -11.61
CA GLY A 165 7.99 1.28 -12.77
C GLY A 165 7.45 1.89 -14.05
N TRP A 166 8.33 2.25 -14.98
CA TRP A 166 7.96 2.89 -16.24
C TRP A 166 7.75 1.89 -17.37
N SER A 167 6.82 2.23 -18.25
CA SER A 167 6.66 1.61 -19.58
C SER A 167 6.74 2.70 -20.66
N ASP A 168 6.56 2.30 -21.92
CA ASP A 168 6.48 3.25 -23.03
C ASP A 168 5.28 4.19 -22.91
N LYS A 169 4.17 3.71 -22.33
CA LYS A 169 2.88 4.43 -22.31
C LYS A 169 2.52 5.05 -20.96
N GLY A 170 3.11 4.57 -19.88
CA GLY A 170 2.68 4.96 -18.54
C GLY A 170 3.58 4.48 -17.41
N VAL A 171 3.06 4.57 -16.20
CA VAL A 171 3.76 4.27 -14.96
C VAL A 171 2.91 3.37 -14.06
N PHE A 172 3.60 2.55 -13.26
CA PHE A 172 3.00 1.70 -12.24
C PHE A 172 3.65 2.06 -10.91
N ALA A 173 2.86 2.61 -10.00
CA ALA A 173 3.37 3.05 -8.71
C ALA A 173 3.24 1.93 -7.68
N GLY A 174 4.14 1.95 -6.71
CA GLY A 174 4.05 1.11 -5.53
C GLY A 174 4.59 1.85 -4.32
N TYR A 175 3.98 1.58 -3.17
CA TYR A 175 4.20 2.32 -1.94
C TYR A 175 4.62 1.39 -0.83
N GLY A 176 5.50 1.88 0.03
CA GLY A 176 5.97 1.12 1.18
C GLY A 176 6.24 2.01 2.37
N SER A 177 5.79 1.55 3.53
CA SER A 177 6.03 2.20 4.82
C SER A 177 6.39 1.20 5.90
N LYS A 178 7.56 1.43 6.52
CA LYS A 178 8.16 0.60 7.55
C LYS A 178 9.06 1.44 8.45
N LEU A 179 9.52 0.86 9.56
CA LEU A 179 10.62 1.47 10.33
C LEU A 179 12.00 1.22 9.70
N ASN A 180 12.11 0.23 8.81
CA ASN A 180 13.32 -0.09 8.05
C ASN A 180 13.11 0.29 6.57
N LEU A 181 14.06 1.00 5.96
CA LEU A 181 13.94 1.51 4.60
C LEU A 181 14.00 0.40 3.53
N GLU A 182 14.83 -0.62 3.71
CA GLU A 182 14.97 -1.72 2.76
C GLU A 182 13.66 -2.50 2.63
N ASP A 183 13.04 -2.82 3.77
CA ASP A 183 11.71 -3.45 3.80
C ASP A 183 10.62 -2.58 3.15
N ALA A 184 10.71 -1.26 3.29
CA ALA A 184 9.79 -0.33 2.64
C ALA A 184 9.99 -0.33 1.11
N MET A 185 11.24 -0.33 0.65
CA MET A 185 11.59 -0.37 -0.78
C MET A 185 11.15 -1.67 -1.43
N ASP A 186 11.43 -2.83 -0.82
CA ASP A 186 11.01 -4.13 -1.35
C ASP A 186 9.48 -4.21 -1.47
N HIS A 187 8.75 -3.65 -0.49
CA HIS A 187 7.30 -3.56 -0.58
C HIS A 187 6.87 -2.67 -1.76
N ALA A 188 7.42 -1.47 -1.89
CA ALA A 188 7.09 -0.55 -2.97
C ALA A 188 7.35 -1.18 -4.36
N PHE A 189 8.45 -1.90 -4.53
CA PHE A 189 8.75 -2.63 -5.76
C PHE A 189 7.73 -3.72 -6.08
N VAL A 190 7.33 -4.51 -5.08
CA VAL A 190 6.32 -5.56 -5.24
C VAL A 190 4.96 -4.96 -5.59
N GLU A 191 4.57 -3.84 -4.97
CA GLU A 191 3.32 -3.15 -5.30
C GLU A 191 3.32 -2.62 -6.74
N ALA A 192 4.43 -2.03 -7.20
CA ALA A 192 4.55 -1.57 -8.59
C ALA A 192 4.41 -2.73 -9.58
N LEU A 193 5.05 -3.87 -9.31
CA LEU A 193 4.88 -5.09 -10.12
C LEU A 193 3.43 -5.60 -10.06
N ARG A 194 2.79 -5.61 -8.89
CA ARG A 194 1.40 -6.00 -8.73
C ARG A 194 0.49 -5.15 -9.60
N ASN A 195 0.66 -3.83 -9.60
CA ASN A 195 -0.15 -2.91 -10.40
C ASN A 195 0.09 -3.10 -11.91
N PHE A 196 1.33 -3.38 -12.33
CA PHE A 196 1.65 -3.79 -13.70
C PHE A 196 0.92 -5.08 -14.12
N LEU A 197 0.98 -6.12 -13.28
CA LEU A 197 0.33 -7.40 -13.56
C LEU A 197 -1.19 -7.28 -13.58
N ILE A 198 -1.77 -6.47 -12.69
CA ILE A 198 -3.19 -6.14 -12.68
C ILE A 198 -3.59 -5.53 -14.02
N TYR A 199 -2.90 -4.47 -14.46
CA TYR A 199 -3.20 -3.82 -15.74
C TYR A 199 -3.06 -4.78 -16.94
N ARG A 200 -1.99 -5.59 -16.95
CA ARG A 200 -1.74 -6.56 -18.03
C ARG A 200 -2.84 -7.62 -18.12
N ASN A 201 -3.34 -8.09 -16.98
CA ASN A 201 -4.24 -9.25 -16.89
C ASN A 201 -5.73 -8.85 -16.79
N GLN A 202 -6.07 -7.62 -16.36
CA GLN A 202 -7.44 -7.17 -16.10
C GLN A 202 -7.74 -5.84 -16.82
N ARG A 203 -8.24 -5.92 -18.06
CA ARG A 203 -8.44 -4.73 -18.91
C ARG A 203 -9.68 -3.88 -18.61
N GLU A 204 -10.68 -4.41 -17.89
CA GLU A 204 -12.04 -3.84 -17.86
C GLU A 204 -12.63 -3.53 -16.47
N ARG A 205 -11.84 -3.54 -15.39
CA ARG A 205 -12.37 -3.11 -14.07
C ARG A 205 -12.38 -1.59 -13.95
N SER A 206 -13.56 -1.01 -13.71
CA SER A 206 -13.76 0.44 -13.57
C SER A 206 -13.76 0.95 -12.11
N SER A 207 -13.72 0.05 -11.13
CA SER A 207 -13.66 0.41 -9.71
C SER A 207 -12.25 0.81 -9.27
N PHE A 208 -12.17 1.56 -8.16
CA PHE A 208 -10.90 1.80 -7.48
C PHE A 208 -10.35 0.47 -6.91
N PRO A 209 -9.03 0.22 -6.95
CA PRO A 209 -7.99 1.09 -7.54
C PRO A 209 -7.73 0.86 -9.05
N TYR A 210 -8.39 -0.11 -9.68
CA TYR A 210 -8.14 -0.56 -11.05
C TYR A 210 -8.23 0.56 -12.10
N ASN A 211 -9.20 1.45 -11.96
CA ASN A 211 -9.36 2.60 -12.86
C ASN A 211 -8.16 3.56 -12.83
N ARG A 212 -7.59 3.83 -11.65
CA ARG A 212 -6.40 4.68 -11.50
C ARG A 212 -5.16 4.01 -12.06
N ILE A 213 -4.96 2.72 -11.76
CA ILE A 213 -3.86 1.92 -12.35
C ILE A 213 -3.91 2.01 -13.87
N LYS A 214 -5.08 1.78 -14.47
CA LYS A 214 -5.26 1.88 -15.92
C LYS A 214 -4.98 3.29 -16.43
N PHE A 215 -5.49 4.31 -15.76
CA PHE A 215 -5.26 5.70 -16.14
C PHE A 215 -3.77 6.02 -16.21
N PHE A 216 -2.97 5.73 -15.17
CA PHE A 216 -1.54 6.04 -15.17
C PHE A 216 -0.71 5.11 -16.05
N ALA A 217 -1.17 3.88 -16.32
CA ALA A 217 -0.57 2.99 -17.30
C ALA A 217 -0.68 3.52 -18.75
N GLU A 218 -1.63 4.42 -19.01
CA GLU A 218 -1.91 5.00 -20.34
C GLU A 218 -1.57 6.50 -20.44
N ASN A 219 -1.27 7.18 -19.33
CA ASN A 219 -1.05 8.63 -19.25
C ASN A 219 0.27 9.01 -18.55
N LYS A 220 1.40 8.62 -19.16
CA LYS A 220 2.75 8.92 -18.65
C LYS A 220 3.00 10.40 -18.34
N ASP A 221 2.52 11.30 -19.19
CA ASP A 221 2.80 12.74 -19.06
C ASP A 221 2.14 13.34 -17.81
N VAL A 222 0.94 12.85 -17.47
CA VAL A 222 0.23 13.26 -16.25
C VAL A 222 1.00 12.81 -15.01
N ALA A 223 1.58 11.61 -15.04
CA ALA A 223 2.44 11.14 -13.96
C ALA A 223 3.68 12.03 -13.79
N LEU A 224 4.37 12.35 -14.89
CA LEU A 224 5.55 13.21 -14.89
C LEU A 224 5.22 14.62 -14.35
N GLU A 225 4.06 15.16 -14.67
CA GLU A 225 3.63 16.47 -14.16
C GLU A 225 3.57 16.51 -12.62
N VAL A 226 3.03 15.45 -11.99
CA VAL A 226 2.98 15.33 -10.52
C VAL A 226 4.40 15.32 -9.94
N LEU A 227 5.32 14.58 -10.55
CA LEU A 227 6.71 14.49 -10.11
C LEU A 227 7.43 15.85 -10.25
N CYS A 228 7.28 16.52 -11.39
CA CYS A 228 8.00 17.76 -11.70
C CYS A 228 7.55 18.97 -10.87
N LYS A 229 6.31 18.98 -10.37
CA LYS A 229 5.80 20.07 -9.51
C LYS A 229 6.38 20.03 -8.10
N SER A 230 6.80 18.86 -7.64
CA SER A 230 7.18 18.60 -6.25
C SER A 230 8.58 19.07 -5.93
N LYS A 231 8.72 20.30 -5.39
CA LYS A 231 10.03 20.95 -5.15
C LYS A 231 10.23 21.45 -3.72
N ARG A 232 9.20 21.45 -2.88
CA ARG A 232 9.28 22.03 -1.53
C ARG A 232 9.91 21.04 -0.56
N ALA A 233 10.85 21.49 0.27
CA ALA A 233 11.41 20.63 1.32
C ALA A 233 10.32 20.27 2.36
N MET A 234 10.23 19.00 2.75
CA MET A 234 9.28 18.53 3.75
C MET A 234 9.66 19.09 5.13
N SER A 235 8.95 20.13 5.58
CA SER A 235 9.24 20.82 6.85
C SER A 235 8.13 20.66 7.90
N GLN A 236 7.02 20.03 7.54
CA GLN A 236 5.88 19.82 8.44
C GLN A 236 6.01 18.50 9.18
N LEU A 237 5.61 18.50 10.45
CA LEU A 237 5.44 17.27 11.22
C LEU A 237 3.99 16.79 11.09
N PRO A 238 3.76 15.50 10.84
CA PRO A 238 2.42 14.95 10.82
C PRO A 238 1.78 15.03 12.22
N VAL A 239 0.51 15.42 12.28
CA VAL A 239 -0.25 15.48 13.53
C VAL A 239 -1.22 14.32 13.56
N LEU A 240 -1.01 13.36 14.47
CA LEU A 240 -1.90 12.21 14.64
C LEU A 240 -3.24 12.66 15.23
N LYS A 241 -4.31 12.61 14.43
CA LYS A 241 -5.67 13.03 14.82
C LYS A 241 -6.49 11.89 15.39
N LEU A 242 -6.28 10.68 14.86
CA LEU A 242 -6.91 9.47 15.35
C LEU A 242 -5.84 8.40 15.51
N LEU A 243 -5.84 7.77 16.68
CA LEU A 243 -5.29 6.44 16.86
C LEU A 243 -6.28 5.61 17.66
N LYS A 244 -6.97 4.68 16.99
CA LYS A 244 -7.94 3.77 17.61
C LYS A 244 -7.49 2.34 17.36
N ALA A 245 -7.62 1.48 18.36
CA ALA A 245 -7.31 0.06 18.23
C ALA A 245 -8.21 -0.79 19.11
N GLU A 246 -8.82 -1.81 18.51
CA GLU A 246 -9.81 -2.68 19.14
C GLU A 246 -9.60 -4.13 18.73
N GLN A 247 -10.10 -5.05 19.56
CA GLN A 247 -10.00 -6.47 19.32
C GLN A 247 -11.25 -6.98 18.60
N PHE A 248 -11.05 -7.71 17.50
CA PHE A 248 -12.07 -8.39 16.71
C PHE A 248 -11.73 -9.88 16.66
N GLY A 249 -12.35 -10.66 17.55
CA GLY A 249 -11.98 -12.07 17.76
C GLY A 249 -10.53 -12.22 18.23
N ASP A 250 -9.74 -13.01 17.50
CA ASP A 250 -8.32 -13.25 17.81
C ASP A 250 -7.37 -12.18 17.22
N LEU A 251 -7.92 -11.19 16.51
CA LEU A 251 -7.16 -10.17 15.80
C LEU A 251 -7.38 -8.79 16.45
N TRP A 252 -6.36 -7.95 16.34
CA TRP A 252 -6.46 -6.52 16.62
C TRP A 252 -6.57 -5.78 15.30
N ILE A 253 -7.51 -4.84 15.22
CA ILE A 253 -7.55 -3.82 14.17
C ILE A 253 -7.16 -2.48 14.78
N ALA A 254 -6.36 -1.71 14.06
CA ALA A 254 -6.02 -0.35 14.42
C ALA A 254 -6.23 0.57 13.22
N ARG A 255 -6.53 1.85 13.48
CA ARG A 255 -6.54 2.91 12.48
C ARG A 255 -5.72 4.09 12.97
N ALA A 256 -4.83 4.61 12.13
CA ALA A 256 -4.12 5.86 12.35
C ALA A 256 -4.47 6.86 11.24
N VAL A 257 -4.92 8.06 11.64
CA VAL A 257 -5.25 9.15 10.71
C VAL A 257 -4.49 10.40 11.11
N PHE A 258 -3.84 11.04 10.15
CA PHE A 258 -3.04 12.24 10.34
C PHE A 258 -3.74 13.47 9.76
N ASP A 259 -3.48 14.65 10.32
CA ASP A 259 -4.02 15.91 9.82
C ASP A 259 -3.44 16.29 8.44
N GLY A 260 -4.25 17.00 7.64
CA GLY A 260 -3.81 17.51 6.35
C GLY A 260 -3.50 16.43 5.30
N TRP A 261 -4.16 15.28 5.39
CA TRP A 261 -4.18 14.26 4.34
C TRP A 261 -5.51 14.28 3.59
N THR A 262 -5.49 13.93 2.31
CA THR A 262 -6.72 13.89 1.49
C THR A 262 -6.97 12.47 1.00
N PRO A 263 -8.13 11.86 1.36
CA PRO A 263 -8.47 10.49 0.99
C PRO A 263 -8.39 10.22 -0.51
N TRP A 264 -7.96 9.00 -0.88
CA TRP A 264 -7.63 8.64 -2.26
C TRP A 264 -8.82 8.53 -3.21
N GLN A 265 -9.98 8.16 -2.68
CA GLN A 265 -11.23 8.09 -3.40
C GLN A 265 -11.82 9.48 -3.68
N ARG A 266 -11.31 10.51 -3.01
CA ARG A 266 -11.70 11.90 -3.26
C ARG A 266 -10.84 12.48 -4.40
N GLU A 267 -11.36 13.50 -5.06
CA GLU A 267 -10.74 14.21 -6.19
C GLU A 267 -10.63 13.42 -7.50
N SER A 268 -10.02 14.03 -8.51
CA SER A 268 -9.90 13.50 -9.87
C SER A 268 -9.06 12.21 -9.93
N ILE A 269 -9.30 11.41 -10.99
CA ILE A 269 -8.53 10.19 -11.29
C ILE A 269 -7.02 10.47 -11.47
N SER A 270 -6.68 11.70 -11.88
CA SER A 270 -5.31 12.15 -12.17
C SER A 270 -4.53 12.65 -10.97
N ARG A 271 -5.17 12.82 -9.80
CA ARG A 271 -4.51 13.36 -8.61
C ARG A 271 -3.36 12.46 -8.14
N PHE A 272 -3.68 11.22 -7.81
CA PHE A 272 -2.78 10.33 -7.09
C PHE A 272 -2.35 9.17 -7.96
N LEU A 273 -1.03 9.05 -8.18
CA LEU A 273 -0.40 7.89 -8.81
C LEU A 273 -0.85 6.63 -8.06
N TYR A 274 -1.31 5.59 -8.77
CA TYR A 274 -1.64 4.31 -8.15
C TYR A 274 -1.19 3.21 -9.11
#